data_AF-X1U9I9-F1
#
_entry.id   AF-X1U9I9-F1
#
_cell.length_a   1.000
_cell.length_b   1.000
_cell.length_c   1.000
_cell.angle_alpha   90.00
_cell.angle_beta   90.00
_cell.angle_gamma   90.00
#
_symmetry.space_group_name_H-M   'P 1'
#
loop_
_entity.id
_entity.type
_entity.pdbx_description
1 polymer ?
#
loop_
_entity_poly.entity_id
_entity_poly.type
_entity_poly.pdbx_seq_one_letter_code
_entity_poly.pdbx_strand_id
1 'polypeptide(L)' 'LKIDREIGRREGEANQLGNIGNVYRESGELDKALDYYQQALEIFEEIGAAVGIRIAKGNISNLKKVISAQDKKS' A
#
# COMPACT_ATOMS: atom_id res chain seq x y z
N LEU A 1 -24.56 -6.54 9.14
CA LEU A 1 -24.87 -5.21 8.56
C LEU A 1 -23.93 -4.10 9.04
N LYS A 2 -23.86 -3.73 10.34
CA LYS A 2 -22.95 -2.65 10.79
C LYS A 2 -21.47 -3.03 10.69
N ILE A 3 -21.12 -4.24 11.12
CA ILE A 3 -19.75 -4.78 11.02
C ILE A 3 -19.32 -4.92 9.55
N ASP A 4 -20.17 -5.51 8.70
CA ASP A 4 -19.86 -5.66 7.27
C ASP A 4 -19.66 -4.30 6.57
N ARG A 5 -20.45 -3.28 6.95
CA ARG A 5 -20.26 -1.90 6.45
C ARG A 5 -18.94 -1.29 6.93
N GLU A 6 -18.54 -1.56 8.17
CA GLU A 6 -17.24 -1.10 8.67
C GLU A 6 -16.10 -1.72 7.86
N ILE A 7 -16.11 -3.04 7.72
CA ILE A 7 -15.11 -3.79 6.95
C ILE A 7 -15.05 -3.27 5.52
N GLY A 8 -16.19 -3.09 4.84
CA GLY A 8 -16.22 -2.58 3.48
C GLY A 8 -15.69 -1.14 3.35
N ARG A 9 -15.96 -0.26 4.33
CA ARG A 9 -15.39 1.10 4.34
C ARG A 9 -13.87 1.07 4.51
N ARG A 10 -13.38 0.26 5.45
CA ARG A 10 -11.95 0.09 5.70
C ARG A 10 -11.22 -0.54 4.52
N GLU A 11 -11.82 -1.52 3.86
CA GLU A 11 -11.29 -2.08 2.62
C GLU A 11 -11.21 -1.01 1.51
N GLY A 12 -12.23 -0.16 1.40
CA GLY A 12 -12.22 0.97 0.47
C GLY A 12 -11.13 2.00 0.78
N GLU A 13 -10.88 2.30 2.04
CA GLU A 13 -9.80 3.18 2.51
C GLU A 13 -8.42 2.63 2.16
N ALA A 14 -8.18 1.34 2.46
CA ALA A 14 -6.93 0.67 2.13
C ALA A 14 -6.64 0.67 0.61
N ASN A 15 -7.67 0.43 -0.21
CA ASN A 15 -7.54 0.51 -1.67
C ASN A 15 -7.18 1.93 -2.15
N GLN A 16 -7.78 2.97 -1.55
CA GLN A 16 -7.46 4.36 -1.88
C GLN A 16 -6.01 4.71 -1.51
N LEU A 17 -5.55 4.31 -0.32
CA LEU A 17 -4.16 4.49 0.09
C LEU A 17 -3.20 3.78 -0.87
N GLY A 18 -3.51 2.55 -1.27
CA GLY A 18 -2.73 1.83 -2.29
C GLY A 18 -2.65 2.56 -3.63
N ASN A 19 -3.75 3.20 -4.06
CA ASN A 19 -3.76 4.01 -5.27
C ASN A 19 -2.94 5.29 -5.13
N ILE A 20 -2.99 5.96 -3.98
CA ILE A 20 -2.15 7.12 -3.67
C ILE A 20 -0.66 6.71 -3.69
N GLY A 21 -0.33 5.54 -3.13
CA GLY A 21 1.01 4.96 -3.21
C GLY A 21 1.49 4.76 -4.66
N ASN A 22 0.61 4.32 -5.56
CA ASN A 22 0.94 4.23 -6.99
C ASN A 22 1.24 5.60 -7.60
N VAL A 23 0.45 6.64 -7.27
CA VAL A 23 0.67 8.00 -7.77
C VAL A 23 2.04 8.53 -7.33
N TYR A 24 2.40 8.38 -6.06
CA TYR A 24 3.72 8.81 -5.58
C TYR A 24 4.87 7.98 -6.14
N ARG A 25 4.64 6.68 -6.39
CA ARG A 25 5.64 5.84 -7.08
C ARG A 25 5.90 6.36 -8.49
N GLU A 26 4.86 6.75 -9.21
CA GLU A 26 4.94 7.31 -10.56
C GLU A 26 5.56 8.72 -10.57
N SER A 27 5.38 9.51 -9.51
CA SER A 27 6.05 10.81 -9.36
C SER A 27 7.52 10.72 -8.94
N GLY A 28 8.01 9.52 -8.61
CA GLY A 28 9.38 9.28 -8.13
C GLY A 28 9.57 9.57 -6.63
N GLU A 29 8.52 9.94 -5.92
CA GLU A 29 8.54 10.17 -4.47
C GLU A 29 8.39 8.84 -3.72
N LEU A 30 9.41 7.98 -3.85
CA LEU A 30 9.35 6.58 -3.44
C LEU A 30 9.12 6.39 -1.93
N ASP A 31 9.65 7.28 -1.08
CA ASP A 31 9.43 7.20 0.37
C ASP A 31 7.96 7.44 0.73
N LYS A 32 7.30 8.39 0.06
CA LYS A 32 5.86 8.64 0.24
C LYS A 32 5.06 7.45 -0.26
N ALA A 33 5.42 6.89 -1.43
CA ALA A 33 4.77 5.69 -1.95
C ALA A 33 4.84 4.52 -0.94
N LEU A 34 5.99 4.35 -0.29
CA LEU A 34 6.20 3.30 0.70
C LEU A 34 5.29 3.48 1.92
N ASP A 35 5.19 4.70 2.43
CA ASP A 35 4.33 5.04 3.56
C ASP A 35 2.85 4.71 3.27
N TYR A 36 2.33 5.14 2.12
CA TYR A 36 0.95 4.85 1.73
C TYR A 36 0.67 3.36 1.51
N TYR A 37 1.60 2.61 0.92
CA TYR A 37 1.44 1.15 0.83
C TYR A 37 1.47 0.46 2.19
N GLN A 38 2.25 0.98 3.15
CA GLN A 38 2.33 0.43 4.51
C GLN A 38 1.05 0.70 5.31
N GLN A 39 0.46 1.91 5.18
CA GLN A 39 -0.85 2.23 5.76
C GLN A 39 -1.97 1.35 5.17
N ALA A 40 -1.96 1.14 3.85
CA ALA A 40 -2.90 0.22 3.20
C ALA A 40 -2.76 -1.22 3.73
N LEU A 41 -1.51 -1.69 3.92
CA LEU A 41 -1.23 -3.01 4.46
C LEU A 41 -1.77 -3.16 5.89
N GLU A 42 -1.54 -2.18 6.76
CA GLU A 42 -2.02 -2.18 8.14
C GLU A 42 -3.54 -2.35 8.20
N ILE A 43 -4.28 -1.58 7.41
CA ILE A 43 -5.75 -1.69 7.37
C ILE A 43 -6.19 -3.06 6.85
N PHE A 44 -5.56 -3.59 5.79
CA PHE A 44 -5.87 -4.93 5.28
C PHE A 44 -5.56 -6.03 6.30
N GLU A 45 -4.50 -5.90 7.10
CA GLU A 45 -4.16 -6.82 8.18
C GLU A 45 -5.19 -6.74 9.33
N GLU A 46 -5.63 -5.53 9.70
CA GLU A 46 -6.64 -5.34 10.74
C GLU A 46 -8.02 -5.93 10.38
N ILE A 47 -8.43 -5.86 9.11
CA ILE A 47 -9.71 -6.43 8.66
C ILE A 47 -9.60 -7.88 8.16
N GLY A 48 -8.39 -8.46 8.15
CA GLY A 48 -8.14 -9.84 7.69
C GLY A 48 -8.31 -10.05 6.17
N ALA A 49 -8.12 -9.02 5.35
CA ALA A 49 -8.30 -9.08 3.90
C ALA A 49 -7.07 -9.68 3.18
N ALA A 50 -7.01 -11.01 3.09
CA ALA A 50 -5.86 -11.75 2.56
C ALA A 50 -5.39 -11.30 1.15
N VAL A 51 -6.32 -10.98 0.24
CA VAL A 51 -5.99 -10.51 -1.11
C VAL A 51 -5.33 -9.13 -1.05
N GLY A 52 -5.88 -8.21 -0.25
CA GLY A 52 -5.32 -6.87 -0.03
C GLY A 52 -3.92 -6.93 0.58
N ILE A 53 -3.72 -7.77 1.61
CA ILE A 53 -2.42 -8.01 2.24
C ILE A 53 -1.38 -8.44 1.20
N ARG A 54 -1.72 -9.41 0.34
CA ARG A 54 -0.82 -9.91 -0.72
C ARG A 54 -0.45 -8.81 -1.71
N ILE A 55 -1.43 -8.02 -2.15
CA ILE A 55 -1.21 -6.91 -3.10
C ILE A 55 -0.30 -5.86 -2.47
N ALA A 56 -0.59 -5.39 -1.25
CA ALA A 56 0.20 -4.38 -0.57
C ALA A 56 1.64 -4.85 -0.34
N LYS A 57 1.84 -6.10 0.12
CA LYS A 57 3.19 -6.70 0.26
C LYS A 57 3.94 -6.78 -1.06
N GLY A 58 3.26 -7.11 -2.16
CA GLY A 58 3.83 -7.11 -3.51
C GLY A 58 4.31 -5.73 -3.94
N ASN A 59 3.48 -4.70 -3.72
CA ASN A 59 3.82 -3.31 -4.01
C ASN A 59 5.03 -2.83 -3.20
N ILE A 60 5.03 -3.09 -1.88
CA ILE A 60 6.15 -2.73 -0.98
C ILE A 60 7.45 -3.42 -1.41
N SER A 61 7.39 -4.72 -1.70
CA SER A 61 8.57 -5.50 -2.12
C SER A 61 9.16 -4.96 -3.42
N ASN A 62 8.32 -4.66 -4.41
CA ASN A 62 8.76 -4.07 -5.67
C ASN A 62 9.34 -2.67 -5.47
N LEU A 63 8.69 -1.83 -4.67
CA LEU A 63 9.15 -0.47 -4.39
C LEU A 63 10.52 -0.44 -3.70
N LYS A 64 10.74 -1.32 -2.70
CA LYS A 64 12.05 -1.43 -2.02
C LYS A 64 13.19 -1.84 -2.98
N LYS A 65 12.90 -2.68 -3.97
CA LYS A 65 13.88 -2.99 -5.04
C LYS A 65 14.20 -1.76 -5.88
N VAL A 66 13.23 -0.91 -6.16
CA VAL A 66 13.45 0.34 -6.92
C VAL A 66 14.30 1.32 -6.09
N ILE A 67 13.95 1.56 -4.82
CA ILE A 67 14.69 2.44 -3.91
C ILE A 67 16.16 2.00 -3.84
N SER A 68 16.42 0.73 -3.52
CA SER A 68 17.78 0.19 -3.44
C SER A 68 18.56 0.22 -4.77
N ALA A 69 17.88 0.27 -5.92
CA ALA A 69 18.52 0.44 -7.22
C ALA A 69 18.80 1.91 -7.56
N GLN A 70 18.02 2.85 -7.00
CA GLN A 70 18.23 4.29 -7.14
C GLN A 70 19.40 4.76 -6.28
N ASP A 71 19.53 4.25 -5.05
CA ASP A 71 20.65 4.57 -4.15
C ASP A 71 22.01 4.16 -4.72
N LYS A 72 22.06 3.13 -5.56
CA LYS A 72 23.30 2.67 -6.23
C LYS A 72 23.73 3.53 -7.42
N LYS A 73 22.88 4.46 -7.85
CA LYS A 73 23.12 5.33 -9.02
C LYS A 73 23.52 6.77 -8.64
N SER A 74 23.42 7.13 -7.36
CA SER A 74 23.96 8.39 -6.81
C SER A 74 25.37 8.19 -6.27
#